data_AF-W1X6A5-F1
#
_entry.id   AF-W1X6A5-F1
#
_cell.length_a   1.000
_cell.length_b   1.000
_cell.length_c   1.000
_cell.angle_alpha   90.00
_cell.angle_beta   90.00
_cell.angle_gamma   90.00
#
_symmetry.space_group_name_H-M   'P 1'
#
loop_
_entity.id
_entity.type
_entity.pdbx_description
1 polymer ?
#
loop_
_entity_poly.entity_id
_entity_poly.type
_entity_poly.pdbx_seq_one_letter_code
_entity_poly.pdbx_strand_id
1 'polypeptide(L)'
;DSYYNGDIYPVINNATVNGVISTYYLDDGISTNTNANSLTIKNSTIHGMIYSECMTTDCADRANDYYHDRLALTVDNSTIDDNYEHYTYNGTYNNAADTHVVNVFNIGTAITLDQEVDLSISNNSHVAGITLTQGYEWEDIDDNTVSTGVNSSEVFNNTITVKDSTVTSGSWTDEGTTGWFGNTGNASDYNGKGWNADDIALAV
;
A
#
# COMPACT_ATOMS: atom_id res chain seq x y z
N ASP A 1 20.36 -12.65 -9.39
CA ASP A 1 20.42 -12.43 -7.93
C ASP A 1 20.19 -13.67 -7.09
N SER A 2 20.39 -13.53 -5.78
CA SER A 2 19.87 -14.46 -4.78
C SER A 2 18.52 -13.96 -4.29
N TYR A 3 17.44 -14.56 -4.80
CA TYR A 3 16.09 -14.36 -4.28
C TYR A 3 16.06 -14.64 -2.76
N TYR A 4 15.51 -13.72 -1.99
CA TYR A 4 15.53 -13.79 -0.53
C TYR A 4 14.22 -14.40 -0.01
N ASN A 5 14.16 -15.72 -0.04
CA ASN A 5 13.07 -16.49 0.56
C ASN A 5 13.13 -16.41 2.10
N GLY A 6 12.64 -15.29 2.65
CA GLY A 6 12.48 -15.08 4.08
C GLY A 6 11.17 -15.70 4.59
N ASP A 7 11.20 -16.30 5.78
CA ASP A 7 10.00 -16.70 6.53
C ASP A 7 9.32 -15.43 7.07
N ILE A 8 8.48 -14.80 6.23
CA ILE A 8 7.81 -13.55 6.53
C ILE A 8 6.42 -13.86 7.03
N TYR A 9 6.13 -13.47 8.27
CA TYR A 9 4.81 -13.64 8.86
C TYR A 9 3.90 -12.45 8.46
N PRO A 10 2.90 -12.63 7.58
CA PRO A 10 2.16 -11.54 6.93
C PRO A 10 1.04 -10.95 7.81
N VAL A 11 1.25 -10.90 9.13
CA VAL A 11 0.21 -10.49 10.09
C VAL A 11 0.75 -9.48 11.09
N ILE A 12 0.16 -8.29 11.08
CA ILE A 12 0.36 -7.25 12.10
C ILE A 12 -0.87 -7.26 12.99
N ASN A 13 -0.71 -7.66 14.25
CA ASN A 13 -1.80 -7.83 15.20
C ASN A 13 -1.53 -7.16 16.54
N ASN A 14 -2.48 -6.38 17.04
CA ASN A 14 -2.39 -5.66 18.32
C ASN A 14 -1.12 -4.79 18.41
N ALA A 15 -0.85 -4.03 17.35
CA ALA A 15 0.35 -3.20 17.22
C ALA A 15 0.01 -1.73 16.95
N THR A 16 0.96 -0.84 17.29
CA THR A 16 1.01 0.52 16.77
C THR A 16 2.26 0.66 15.91
N VAL A 17 2.10 0.96 14.63
CA VAL A 17 3.19 1.15 13.66
C VAL A 17 3.26 2.63 13.30
N ASN A 18 4.47 3.15 13.17
CA ASN A 18 4.74 4.51 12.68
C ASN A 18 5.76 4.36 11.55
N GLY A 19 5.31 4.43 10.29
CA GLY A 19 6.14 4.13 9.13
C GLY A 19 5.38 3.58 7.93
N VAL A 20 6.14 3.24 6.89
CA VAL A 20 5.64 2.56 5.69
C VAL A 20 5.79 1.05 5.87
N ILE A 21 4.70 0.31 5.69
CA ILE A 21 4.69 -1.14 5.57
C ILE A 21 4.75 -1.48 4.08
N SER A 22 5.91 -1.95 3.63
CA SER A 22 6.07 -2.39 2.25
C SER A 22 5.52 -3.81 2.07
N THR A 23 4.60 -4.01 1.12
CA THR A 23 4.17 -5.35 0.69
C THR A 23 5.10 -5.94 -0.37
N TYR A 24 6.06 -5.15 -0.89
CA TYR A 24 6.94 -5.54 -2.01
C TYR A 24 7.69 -6.85 -1.78
N TYR A 25 8.05 -7.13 -0.53
CA TYR A 25 8.90 -8.25 -0.12
C TYR A 25 8.12 -9.48 0.42
N LEU A 26 6.78 -9.44 0.47
CA LEU A 26 5.99 -10.53 1.09
C LEU A 26 6.08 -11.83 0.30
N ASP A 27 6.10 -11.70 -1.02
CA ASP A 27 6.38 -12.76 -1.98
C ASP A 27 7.32 -12.22 -3.08
N ASP A 28 8.06 -13.12 -3.72
CA ASP A 28 9.00 -12.88 -4.83
C ASP A 28 8.71 -13.77 -6.06
N GLY A 29 7.67 -14.61 -5.97
CA GLY A 29 7.13 -15.48 -7.01
C GLY A 29 8.08 -16.56 -7.50
N ILE A 30 9.13 -16.91 -6.75
CA ILE A 30 9.89 -18.12 -7.07
C ILE A 30 9.10 -19.35 -6.59
N SER A 31 9.08 -20.42 -7.39
CA SER A 31 8.45 -21.70 -7.02
C SER A 31 8.95 -22.38 -5.72
N THR A 32 9.97 -21.83 -5.05
CA THR A 32 10.46 -22.26 -3.73
C THR A 32 10.03 -21.35 -2.58
N ASN A 33 9.43 -20.19 -2.85
CA ASN A 33 8.76 -19.37 -1.86
C ASN A 33 7.44 -20.04 -1.47
N THR A 34 7.08 -19.95 -0.20
CA THR A 34 5.86 -20.52 0.37
C THR A 34 5.02 -19.50 1.14
N ASN A 35 5.44 -18.24 1.13
CA ASN A 35 4.64 -17.12 1.60
C ASN A 35 3.51 -16.89 0.59
N ALA A 36 2.34 -16.49 1.06
CA ALA A 36 1.27 -16.00 0.18
C ALA A 36 1.44 -14.49 0.00
N ASN A 37 1.22 -13.94 -1.20
CA ASN A 37 1.13 -12.51 -1.42
C ASN A 37 -0.10 -11.93 -0.69
N SER A 38 0.05 -11.67 0.60
CA SER A 38 -1.05 -11.35 1.50
C SER A 38 -0.56 -10.55 2.69
N LEU A 39 -1.41 -9.69 3.26
CA LEU A 39 -1.12 -8.95 4.49
C LEU A 39 -2.41 -8.79 5.30
N THR A 40 -2.36 -9.14 6.58
CA THR A 40 -3.47 -8.92 7.53
C THR A 40 -3.06 -7.93 8.61
N ILE A 41 -3.72 -6.77 8.63
CA ILE A 41 -3.68 -5.79 9.70
C ILE A 41 -4.89 -6.02 10.62
N LYS A 42 -4.66 -6.37 11.89
CA LYS A 42 -5.72 -6.74 12.84
C LYS A 42 -5.56 -6.02 14.18
N ASN A 43 -6.64 -5.48 14.75
CA ASN A 43 -6.63 -4.81 16.06
C ASN A 43 -5.50 -3.76 16.21
N SER A 44 -5.11 -3.08 15.14
CA SER A 44 -3.86 -2.30 15.08
C SER A 44 -4.10 -0.85 14.64
N THR A 45 -3.15 0.02 14.94
CA THR A 45 -3.12 1.40 14.43
C THR A 45 -1.84 1.59 13.64
N ILE A 46 -1.97 1.94 12.37
CA ILE A 46 -0.87 2.27 11.48
C ILE A 46 -0.92 3.78 11.26
N HIS A 47 0.13 4.48 11.67
CA HIS A 47 0.42 5.84 11.26
C HIS A 47 1.42 5.76 10.11
N GLY A 48 1.01 6.17 8.92
CA GLY A 48 1.76 6.04 7.67
C GLY A 48 1.01 5.25 6.60
N MET A 49 1.72 4.41 5.85
CA MET A 49 1.22 3.85 4.60
C MET A 49 1.45 2.35 4.45
N ILE A 50 0.53 1.67 3.78
CA ILE A 50 0.76 0.37 3.14
C ILE A 50 1.14 0.66 1.68
N TYR A 51 2.32 0.21 1.25
CA TYR A 51 2.86 0.51 -0.08
C TYR A 51 3.42 -0.72 -0.78
N SER A 52 3.17 -0.93 -2.07
CA SER A 52 3.59 -2.16 -2.76
C SER A 52 4.80 -2.06 -3.68
N GLU A 53 5.22 -0.86 -4.09
CA GLU A 53 6.46 -0.72 -4.84
C GLU A 53 7.69 -0.84 -3.92
N CYS A 54 8.85 -0.93 -4.55
CA CYS A 54 10.13 -1.04 -3.89
C CYS A 54 10.50 0.25 -3.14
N MET A 55 10.85 0.13 -1.86
CA MET A 55 11.23 1.27 -1.00
C MET A 55 12.71 1.67 -1.10
N THR A 56 13.48 1.10 -2.03
CA THR A 56 14.93 1.29 -2.16
C THR A 56 15.35 1.47 -3.63
N THR A 57 16.62 1.79 -3.88
CA THR A 57 17.17 1.82 -5.26
C THR A 57 17.59 0.44 -5.77
N ASP A 58 17.72 -0.53 -4.87
CA ASP A 58 18.38 -1.82 -5.12
C ASP A 58 17.30 -2.91 -5.07
N CYS A 59 16.34 -2.79 -5.99
CA CYS A 59 15.22 -3.71 -6.17
C CYS A 59 15.70 -4.93 -6.97
N ALA A 60 15.39 -6.13 -6.50
CA ALA A 60 15.73 -7.35 -7.22
C ALA A 60 14.66 -7.66 -8.29
N ASP A 61 15.07 -8.18 -9.44
CA ASP A 61 14.14 -8.73 -10.43
C ASP A 61 13.25 -9.78 -9.75
N ARG A 62 11.93 -9.64 -9.86
CA ARG A 62 10.97 -10.64 -9.39
C ARG A 62 10.83 -11.75 -10.42
N ALA A 63 10.47 -12.96 -9.97
CA ALA A 63 10.28 -14.08 -10.88
C ALA A 63 8.94 -13.96 -11.62
N ASN A 64 8.85 -14.58 -12.81
CA ASN A 64 7.68 -14.42 -13.68
C ASN A 64 6.36 -14.87 -13.04
N ASP A 65 6.38 -15.86 -12.16
CA ASP A 65 5.16 -16.32 -11.49
C ASP A 65 4.67 -15.31 -10.43
N TYR A 66 5.47 -14.29 -10.06
CA TYR A 66 5.05 -13.20 -9.15
C TYR A 66 4.05 -12.24 -9.79
N TYR A 67 4.22 -11.94 -11.09
CA TYR A 67 3.32 -11.09 -11.86
C TYR A 67 1.88 -11.64 -11.89
N HIS A 68 1.72 -12.88 -11.43
CA HIS A 68 0.51 -13.66 -11.42
C HIS A 68 -0.11 -13.87 -10.03
N ASP A 69 0.47 -13.36 -8.93
CA ASP A 69 -0.13 -13.46 -7.58
C ASP A 69 -0.75 -12.14 -7.11
N ARG A 70 -2.04 -12.17 -6.78
CA ARG A 70 -2.83 -11.02 -6.35
C ARG A 70 -2.66 -10.77 -4.86
N LEU A 71 -2.39 -9.53 -4.46
CA LEU A 71 -2.28 -9.19 -3.04
C LEU A 71 -3.62 -9.36 -2.31
N ALA A 72 -3.68 -10.27 -1.34
CA ALA A 72 -4.79 -10.38 -0.40
C ALA A 72 -4.57 -9.48 0.82
N LEU A 73 -5.09 -8.25 0.80
CA LEU A 73 -4.95 -7.26 1.89
C LEU A 73 -6.20 -7.22 2.78
N THR A 74 -6.04 -7.50 4.06
CA THR A 74 -7.13 -7.44 5.06
C THR A 74 -6.84 -6.38 6.12
N VAL A 75 -7.79 -5.48 6.35
CA VAL A 75 -7.84 -4.52 7.45
C VAL A 75 -9.04 -4.87 8.33
N ASP A 76 -8.78 -5.32 9.56
CA ASP A 76 -9.77 -5.89 10.48
C ASP A 76 -9.67 -5.21 11.85
N ASN A 77 -10.72 -4.49 12.27
CA ASN A 77 -10.77 -3.72 13.51
C ASN A 77 -9.50 -2.85 13.70
N SER A 78 -9.09 -2.14 12.65
CA SER A 78 -7.82 -1.41 12.61
C SER A 78 -7.96 -0.02 11.99
N THR A 79 -7.11 0.90 12.43
CA THR A 79 -6.98 2.23 11.83
C THR A 79 -5.70 2.29 11.00
N ILE A 80 -5.79 2.81 9.78
CA ILE A 80 -4.65 3.21 8.96
C ILE A 80 -4.86 4.69 8.61
N ASP A 81 -4.07 5.55 9.21
CA ASP A 81 -4.04 6.98 8.94
C ASP A 81 -2.69 7.35 8.31
N ASP A 82 -2.68 8.35 7.42
CA ASP A 82 -1.53 8.76 6.61
C ASP A 82 -0.56 9.71 7.34
N ASN A 83 -0.82 10.00 8.62
CA ASN A 83 -0.13 10.99 9.46
C ASN A 83 1.38 10.78 9.69
N TYR A 84 2.00 9.71 9.17
CA TYR A 84 3.45 9.48 9.29
C TYR A 84 4.14 9.78 7.96
N GLU A 85 4.46 11.05 7.79
CA GLU A 85 4.84 11.65 6.52
C GLU A 85 6.34 11.76 6.29
N HIS A 86 7.12 11.68 7.36
CA HIS A 86 8.57 11.72 7.32
C HIS A 86 9.17 11.04 8.55
N TYR A 87 10.34 10.42 8.38
CA TYR A 87 11.14 9.92 9.50
C TYR A 87 12.51 10.60 9.53
N THR A 88 12.92 11.00 10.73
CA THR A 88 14.26 11.53 10.99
C THR A 88 15.12 10.44 11.60
N TYR A 89 16.28 10.16 10.99
CA TYR A 89 17.27 9.27 11.57
C TYR A 89 18.62 9.98 11.77
N ASN A 90 19.28 9.63 12.87
CA ASN A 90 20.58 10.17 13.25
C ASN A 90 21.64 9.11 13.04
N GLY A 91 22.72 9.46 12.34
CA GLY A 91 23.82 8.59 11.99
C GLY A 91 25.17 9.22 12.26
N THR A 92 26.20 8.71 11.59
CA THR A 92 27.53 9.31 11.60
C THR A 92 28.11 9.23 10.20
N TYR A 93 28.35 10.39 9.59
CA TYR A 93 28.97 10.51 8.27
C TYR A 93 30.29 11.26 8.42
N ASN A 94 31.37 10.74 7.81
CA ASN A 94 32.72 11.31 7.91
C ASN A 94 33.19 11.61 9.36
N ASN A 95 32.85 10.76 10.32
CA ASN A 95 33.12 10.91 11.76
C ASN A 95 32.46 12.13 12.45
N ALA A 96 31.45 12.74 11.84
CA ALA A 96 30.58 13.74 12.45
C ALA A 96 29.16 13.17 12.65
N ALA A 97 28.45 13.66 13.66
CA ALA A 97 27.02 13.37 13.79
C ALA A 97 26.28 13.92 12.56
N ASP A 98 25.44 13.10 11.95
CA ASP A 98 24.65 13.46 10.77
C ASP A 98 23.17 13.16 11.03
N THR A 99 22.28 13.94 10.43
CA THR A 99 20.83 13.85 10.61
C THR A 99 20.17 13.93 9.25
N HIS A 100 19.46 12.88 8.87
CA HIS A 100 18.72 12.81 7.62
C HIS A 100 17.22 12.75 7.90
N VAL A 101 16.45 13.36 7.00
CA VAL A 101 15.00 13.23 6.94
C VAL A 101 14.68 12.51 5.64
N VAL A 102 13.85 11.46 5.73
CA VAL A 102 13.25 10.82 4.56
C VAL A 102 11.76 11.16 4.58
N ASN A 103 11.32 11.84 3.55
CA ASN A 103 9.92 12.10 3.28
C ASN A 103 9.30 10.85 2.67
N VAL A 104 8.08 10.53 3.10
CA VAL A 104 7.28 9.42 2.56
C VAL A 104 5.90 9.87 2.09
N PHE A 105 5.38 11.04 2.51
CA PHE A 105 4.05 11.56 2.08
C PHE A 105 3.82 11.51 0.56
N ASN A 106 4.86 11.65 -0.25
CA ASN A 106 4.77 11.73 -1.70
C ASN A 106 4.69 10.37 -2.40
N ILE A 107 4.58 9.25 -1.66
CA ILE A 107 4.38 7.91 -2.23
C ILE A 107 2.89 7.50 -2.24
N GLY A 108 2.02 8.27 -1.60
CA GLY A 108 0.56 8.19 -1.79
C GLY A 108 -0.27 8.30 -0.52
N THR A 109 -1.52 7.82 -0.59
CA THR A 109 -2.47 7.70 0.53
C THR A 109 -2.16 6.52 1.45
N ALA A 110 -2.82 6.44 2.61
CA ALA A 110 -2.63 5.42 3.65
C ALA A 110 -2.62 3.96 3.14
N ILE A 111 -3.36 3.65 2.08
CA ILE A 111 -3.10 2.48 1.23
C ILE A 111 -2.76 2.98 -0.18
N THR A 112 -1.59 2.61 -0.70
CA THR A 112 -1.20 2.87 -2.09
C THR A 112 -0.58 1.62 -2.72
N LEU A 113 -1.26 1.04 -3.70
CA LEU A 113 -0.91 -0.27 -4.25
C LEU A 113 -0.79 -0.20 -5.77
N ASP A 114 0.43 -0.37 -6.23
CA ASP A 114 0.83 -0.61 -7.61
C ASP A 114 0.86 -2.12 -7.91
N GLN A 115 -0.26 -2.82 -7.66
CA GLN A 115 -0.50 -4.24 -8.01
C GLN A 115 -1.99 -4.57 -7.89
N GLU A 116 -2.46 -5.67 -8.49
CA GLU A 116 -3.86 -6.10 -8.31
C GLU A 116 -4.10 -6.53 -6.85
N VAL A 117 -5.27 -6.16 -6.28
CA VAL A 117 -5.59 -6.41 -4.87
C VAL A 117 -7.00 -6.98 -4.64
N ASP A 118 -7.09 -7.97 -3.74
CA ASP A 118 -8.29 -8.28 -2.96
C ASP A 118 -8.21 -7.54 -1.62
N LEU A 119 -8.81 -6.35 -1.54
CA LEU A 119 -8.82 -5.49 -0.35
C LEU A 119 -10.12 -5.67 0.45
N SER A 120 -10.01 -6.17 1.67
CA SER A 120 -11.12 -6.28 2.63
C SER A 120 -10.92 -5.36 3.83
N ILE A 121 -11.85 -4.43 4.05
CA ILE A 121 -11.84 -3.47 5.17
C ILE A 121 -13.09 -3.74 6.03
N SER A 122 -12.88 -4.21 7.26
CA SER A 122 -13.96 -4.80 8.07
C SER A 122 -13.88 -4.51 9.58
N ASN A 123 -15.01 -4.74 10.27
CA ASN A 123 -15.14 -4.75 11.73
C ASN A 123 -14.73 -3.43 12.41
N ASN A 124 -15.32 -2.30 12.01
CA ASN A 124 -15.00 -0.95 12.50
C ASN A 124 -13.53 -0.58 12.22
N SER A 125 -13.09 -0.82 10.99
CA SER A 125 -11.81 -0.28 10.49
C SER A 125 -11.99 1.13 9.91
N HIS A 126 -10.90 1.89 9.93
CA HIS A 126 -10.84 3.26 9.42
C HIS A 126 -9.59 3.42 8.55
N VAL A 127 -9.74 3.86 7.30
CA VAL A 127 -8.62 4.03 6.35
C VAL A 127 -8.66 5.42 5.72
N ALA A 128 -7.55 6.16 5.75
CA ALA A 128 -7.41 7.48 5.15
C ALA A 128 -6.87 7.41 3.71
N GLY A 129 -7.80 7.18 2.78
CA GLY A 129 -7.51 7.12 1.35
C GLY A 129 -6.95 5.78 0.87
N ILE A 130 -7.32 5.45 -0.36
CA ILE A 130 -6.84 4.28 -1.09
C ILE A 130 -6.45 4.77 -2.49
N THR A 131 -5.25 4.45 -2.94
CA THR A 131 -4.83 4.67 -4.32
C THR A 131 -4.38 3.34 -4.91
N LEU A 132 -4.97 2.94 -6.03
CA LEU A 132 -4.58 1.74 -6.77
C LEU A 132 -4.06 2.17 -8.13
N THR A 133 -2.90 1.66 -8.55
CA THR A 133 -2.28 1.98 -9.83
C THR A 133 -1.87 0.70 -10.56
N GLN A 134 -1.94 0.73 -11.89
CA GLN A 134 -1.40 -0.35 -12.71
C GLN A 134 0.06 -0.03 -13.06
N GLY A 135 0.98 -0.69 -12.38
CA GLY A 135 2.41 -0.57 -12.62
C GLY A 135 2.84 -1.12 -13.97
N TYR A 136 3.99 -0.66 -14.45
CA TYR A 136 4.61 -1.19 -15.67
C TYR A 136 5.15 -2.63 -15.52
N GLU A 137 5.13 -3.17 -14.30
CA GLU A 137 5.74 -4.43 -13.91
C GLU A 137 4.77 -5.64 -13.97
N TRP A 138 3.49 -5.48 -14.31
CA TRP A 138 2.46 -6.52 -14.07
C TRP A 138 1.77 -7.03 -15.34
N GLU A 139 2.07 -8.28 -15.73
CA GLU A 139 1.38 -9.01 -16.81
C GLU A 139 0.24 -9.91 -16.24
N ASP A 140 -1.00 -9.67 -16.73
CA ASP A 140 -2.28 -10.27 -16.32
C ASP A 140 -2.36 -11.82 -16.46
N ILE A 141 -3.22 -12.46 -15.66
CA ILE A 141 -3.38 -13.91 -15.49
C ILE A 141 -4.62 -14.53 -16.13
N ASP A 142 -5.69 -13.77 -16.35
CA ASP A 142 -6.99 -14.41 -16.59
C ASP A 142 -7.18 -14.81 -18.07
N ASP A 143 -7.12 -16.13 -18.34
CA ASP A 143 -7.58 -16.73 -19.61
C ASP A 143 -9.09 -16.55 -19.71
N ASN A 144 -9.49 -15.38 -20.20
CA ASN A 144 -10.86 -14.86 -20.21
C ASN A 144 -11.72 -15.53 -21.30
N THR A 145 -11.55 -16.84 -21.50
CA THR A 145 -12.01 -17.55 -22.70
C THR A 145 -12.82 -18.83 -22.40
N VAL A 146 -14.14 -18.71 -22.55
CA VAL A 146 -14.86 -19.78 -23.25
C VAL A 146 -14.22 -19.94 -24.64
N SER A 147 -14.19 -21.16 -25.19
CA SER A 147 -13.23 -21.65 -26.21
C SER A 147 -13.22 -20.97 -27.61
N THR A 148 -13.75 -19.77 -27.74
CA THR A 148 -13.64 -18.87 -28.89
C THR A 148 -12.90 -17.57 -28.51
N GLY A 149 -11.97 -17.66 -27.55
CA GLY A 149 -11.22 -16.53 -27.01
C GLY A 149 -10.50 -15.69 -28.06
N VAL A 150 -10.55 -14.36 -27.90
CA VAL A 150 -9.83 -13.40 -28.76
C VAL A 150 -9.35 -12.18 -27.98
N ASN A 151 -8.07 -12.25 -27.61
CA ASN A 151 -7.05 -11.21 -27.67
C ASN A 151 -7.24 -9.89 -26.89
N SER A 152 -6.79 -9.94 -25.62
CA SER A 152 -5.94 -8.95 -24.93
C SER A 152 -5.85 -7.53 -25.51
N SER A 153 -6.35 -6.55 -24.77
CA SER A 153 -5.42 -5.59 -24.13
C SER A 153 -6.09 -4.66 -23.13
N GLU A 154 -5.84 -4.69 -21.82
CA GLU A 154 -5.41 -5.72 -20.84
C GLU A 154 -6.31 -5.48 -19.58
N VAL A 155 -6.39 -6.35 -18.56
CA VAL A 155 -7.36 -6.16 -17.44
C VAL A 155 -6.72 -6.12 -16.04
N PHE A 156 -7.03 -5.08 -15.27
CA PHE A 156 -6.55 -4.86 -13.90
C PHE A 156 -7.74 -4.85 -12.92
N ASN A 157 -7.99 -5.95 -12.19
CA ASN A 157 -9.26 -6.22 -11.49
C ASN A 157 -9.17 -6.09 -9.96
N ASN A 158 -9.15 -4.86 -9.45
CA ASN A 158 -9.17 -4.64 -8.00
C ASN A 158 -10.53 -4.90 -7.36
N THR A 159 -10.57 -5.73 -6.33
CA THR A 159 -11.77 -5.97 -5.50
C THR A 159 -11.63 -5.25 -4.17
N ILE A 160 -12.46 -4.23 -3.93
CA ILE A 160 -12.52 -3.53 -2.63
C ILE A 160 -13.85 -3.85 -1.94
N THR A 161 -13.79 -4.49 -0.77
CA THR A 161 -14.95 -4.75 0.09
C THR A 161 -14.83 -3.96 1.39
N VAL A 162 -15.66 -2.92 1.56
CA VAL A 162 -15.77 -2.17 2.82
C VAL A 162 -17.05 -2.58 3.55
N LYS A 163 -16.93 -3.09 4.77
CA LYS A 163 -18.05 -3.55 5.59
C LYS A 163 -17.95 -3.06 7.03
N ASP A 164 -19.01 -2.48 7.55
CA ASP A 164 -19.09 -1.99 8.94
C ASP A 164 -17.88 -1.11 9.32
N SER A 165 -17.36 -0.34 8.35
CA SER A 165 -16.06 0.35 8.38
C SER A 165 -16.11 1.61 7.50
N THR A 166 -15.12 2.49 7.60
CA THR A 166 -15.07 3.75 6.82
C THR A 166 -13.77 3.92 6.06
N VAL A 167 -13.88 4.34 4.79
CA VAL A 167 -12.77 4.95 4.05
C VAL A 167 -13.03 6.45 4.00
N THR A 168 -12.09 7.26 4.48
CA THR A 168 -12.09 8.72 4.35
C THR A 168 -11.10 9.13 3.26
N SER A 169 -11.02 10.42 2.94
CA SER A 169 -9.89 10.93 2.17
C SER A 169 -8.58 10.78 2.94
N GLY A 170 -7.50 10.68 2.16
CA GLY A 170 -6.11 10.92 2.55
C GLY A 170 -5.43 11.87 1.56
N SER A 171 -4.12 12.10 1.74
CA SER A 171 -3.33 13.10 1.00
C SER A 171 -2.05 12.53 0.39
N TRP A 172 -1.65 13.11 -0.75
CA TRP A 172 -0.37 12.86 -1.43
C TRP A 172 0.68 13.97 -1.16
N THR A 173 0.32 15.01 -0.40
CA THR A 173 1.24 16.07 -0.01
C THR A 173 1.32 16.19 1.52
N ASP A 174 2.43 16.76 1.98
CA ASP A 174 2.77 16.96 3.39
C ASP A 174 1.65 17.68 4.18
N GLU A 175 0.87 16.95 4.99
CA GLU A 175 -0.20 17.43 5.90
C GLU A 175 0.32 18.52 6.85
N GLY A 176 1.61 18.46 7.20
CA GLY A 176 2.30 19.49 7.96
C GLY A 176 2.47 20.84 7.23
N THR A 177 2.25 20.91 5.91
CA THR A 177 2.43 22.14 5.11
C THR A 177 1.29 22.49 4.14
N THR A 178 0.88 21.58 3.26
CA THR A 178 -0.15 21.81 2.22
C THR A 178 -1.19 20.70 2.10
N GLY A 179 -0.85 19.49 2.56
CA GLY A 179 -1.73 18.34 2.58
C GLY A 179 -2.85 18.47 3.59
N TRP A 180 -3.68 17.43 3.68
CA TRP A 180 -4.88 17.45 4.49
C TRP A 180 -4.96 16.27 5.46
N PHE A 181 -5.05 16.60 6.74
CA PHE A 181 -5.20 15.66 7.84
C PHE A 181 -6.47 14.81 7.78
N GLY A 182 -6.32 13.59 7.27
CA GLY A 182 -7.25 12.50 7.53
C GLY A 182 -7.52 12.35 9.02
N ASN A 183 -8.80 12.33 9.42
CA ASN A 183 -9.24 12.03 10.79
C ASN A 183 -8.81 12.98 11.95
N THR A 184 -8.60 14.29 11.72
CA THR A 184 -8.50 15.27 12.85
C THR A 184 -9.82 15.56 13.59
N GLY A 185 -10.86 14.73 13.39
CA GLY A 185 -12.23 15.02 13.84
C GLY A 185 -12.94 16.12 13.02
N ASN A 186 -12.24 16.70 12.04
CA ASN A 186 -12.80 17.58 11.03
C ASN A 186 -13.22 16.74 9.81
N ALA A 187 -14.31 17.12 9.15
CA ALA A 187 -14.65 16.53 7.86
C ALA A 187 -13.65 16.96 6.78
N SER A 188 -13.46 16.14 5.74
CA SER A 188 -12.81 16.61 4.51
C SER A 188 -13.56 17.82 3.99
N ASP A 189 -12.85 18.90 3.70
CA ASP A 189 -13.41 20.02 2.94
C ASP A 189 -13.42 19.64 1.46
N TYR A 190 -14.28 18.66 1.15
CA TYR A 190 -14.43 18.08 -0.17
C TYR A 190 -14.64 19.20 -1.18
N ASN A 191 -13.65 19.45 -2.03
CA ASN A 191 -13.57 20.69 -2.81
C ASN A 191 -14.73 20.83 -3.84
N GLY A 192 -15.47 19.74 -4.03
CA GLY A 192 -16.67 19.64 -4.86
C GLY A 192 -16.41 19.66 -6.36
N LYS A 193 -15.15 19.81 -6.80
CA LYS A 193 -14.77 20.03 -8.21
C LYS A 193 -13.35 19.56 -8.54
N GLY A 194 -13.28 18.42 -9.20
CA GLY A 194 -12.05 17.93 -9.84
C GLY A 194 -11.15 17.12 -8.90
N TRP A 195 -10.13 16.50 -9.47
CA TRP A 195 -9.13 15.77 -8.70
C TRP A 195 -8.31 16.74 -7.84
N ASN A 196 -8.04 16.34 -6.61
CA ASN A 196 -7.10 16.97 -5.70
C ASN A 196 -6.17 15.89 -5.16
N ALA A 197 -4.88 16.22 -5.02
CA ALA A 197 -3.89 15.35 -4.39
C ALA A 197 -4.21 15.11 -2.89
N ASP A 198 -4.91 16.05 -2.27
CA ASP A 198 -5.13 16.13 -0.82
C ASP A 198 -6.59 15.81 -0.40
N ASP A 199 -7.36 15.14 -1.25
CA ASP A 199 -8.74 14.73 -0.96
C ASP A 199 -9.10 13.41 -1.70
N ILE A 200 -8.29 12.37 -1.47
CA ILE A 200 -8.41 11.09 -2.16
C ILE A 200 -9.00 10.03 -1.23
N ALA A 201 -10.29 9.75 -1.35
CA ALA A 201 -10.91 8.60 -0.69
C ALA A 201 -10.67 7.29 -1.47
N LEU A 202 -10.72 7.36 -2.80
CA LEU A 202 -10.34 6.28 -3.70
C LEU A 202 -9.83 6.88 -5.03
N ALA A 203 -8.62 6.49 -5.44
CA ALA A 203 -8.08 6.67 -6.78
C ALA A 203 -7.80 5.29 -7.41
N VAL A 204 -8.11 5.17 -8.71
CA VAL A 204 -7.97 3.98 -9.56
C VAL A 204 -7.65 4.39 -11.00
#